data_AF-A0A0S8GYX2-F1
#
_entry.id   AF-A0A0S8GYX2-F1
#
_cell.length_a   1.000
_cell.length_b   1.000
_cell.length_c   1.000
_cell.angle_alpha   90.00
_cell.angle_beta   90.00
_cell.angle_gamma   90.00
#
_symmetry.space_group_name_H-M   'P 1'
#
loop_
_entity.id
_entity.type
_entity.pdbx_description
1 polymer ?
#
loop_
_entity_poly.entity_id
_entity_poly.type
_entity_poly.pdbx_seq_one_letter_code
_entity_poly.pdbx_strand_id
1 'polypeptide(L)'
;FREVVRGCHVPIIIAGGPKVETAKDVLQMVHGSLKAGGAGLSIGRNVFQHENPTNMVRALSALVHKSASVEQALKILGDSK
;
A
#
# COMPACT_ATOMS: atom_id res chain seq x y z
N PHE A 1 -11.65 -5.92 -7.59
CA PHE A 1 -11.53 -5.82 -6.12
C PHE A 1 -12.81 -5.31 -5.44
N ARG A 2 -13.44 -4.21 -5.89
CA ARG A 2 -14.68 -3.68 -5.27
C ARG A 2 -15.83 -4.69 -5.17
N GLU A 3 -16.03 -5.56 -6.16
CA GLU A 3 -17.01 -6.66 -6.09
C GLU A 3 -16.68 -7.68 -5.01
N VAL A 4 -15.41 -8.05 -4.87
CA VAL A 4 -14.93 -8.97 -3.83
C VAL A 4 -15.19 -8.39 -2.44
N VAL A 5 -14.86 -7.12 -2.23
CA VAL A 5 -15.15 -6.43 -0.96
C VAL A 5 -16.65 -6.37 -0.68
N ARG A 6 -17.47 -6.04 -1.68
CA ARG A 6 -18.95 -6.01 -1.52
C ARG A 6 -19.55 -7.38 -1.17
N GLY A 7 -18.94 -8.47 -1.62
CA GLY A 7 -19.39 -9.84 -1.35
C GLY A 7 -18.94 -10.41 -0.01
N CYS A 8 -18.00 -9.77 0.70
CA CYS A 8 -17.43 -10.27 1.94
C CYS A 8 -17.88 -9.44 3.13
N HIS A 9 -18.48 -10.08 4.13
CA HIS A 9 -19.04 -9.40 5.31
C HIS A 9 -18.02 -9.20 6.44
N VAL A 10 -16.74 -9.54 6.22
CA VAL A 10 -15.65 -9.36 7.18
C VAL A 10 -14.52 -8.53 6.55
N PRO A 11 -13.65 -7.88 7.36
CA PRO A 11 -12.57 -7.06 6.84
C PRO A 11 -11.63 -7.82 5.90
N ILE A 12 -11.40 -7.29 4.70
CA ILE A 12 -10.45 -7.84 3.73
C ILE A 12 -9.16 -7.00 3.76
N ILE A 13 -8.02 -7.67 3.80
CA ILE A 13 -6.70 -7.06 3.58
C ILE A 13 -6.07 -7.64 2.29
N ILE A 14 -5.19 -6.87 1.65
CA ILE A 14 -4.43 -7.37 0.49
C ILE A 14 -3.04 -7.87 0.87
N ALA A 15 -2.59 -8.92 0.18
CA ALA A 15 -1.20 -9.36 0.24
C ALA A 15 -0.33 -8.57 -0.75
N GLY A 16 0.93 -8.35 -0.41
CA GLY A 16 1.84 -7.53 -1.23
C GLY A 16 2.34 -8.14 -2.53
N GLY A 17 2.06 -9.41 -2.81
CA GLY A 17 2.50 -10.06 -4.04
C GLY A 17 4.02 -10.25 -4.15
N PRO A 18 4.55 -10.56 -5.35
CA PRO A 18 5.98 -10.55 -5.63
C PRO A 18 6.59 -9.15 -5.49
N LYS A 19 7.92 -9.07 -5.48
CA LYS A 19 8.61 -7.78 -5.55
C LYS A 19 8.26 -7.12 -6.89
N VAL A 20 7.81 -5.87 -6.85
CA VAL A 20 7.51 -5.07 -8.05
C VAL A 20 8.67 -4.10 -8.34
N GLU A 21 8.67 -3.54 -9.54
CA GLU A 21 9.80 -2.75 -10.04
C GLU A 21 9.94 -1.40 -9.35
N THR A 22 8.83 -0.73 -9.02
CA THR A 22 8.87 0.60 -8.40
C THR A 22 8.10 0.68 -7.10
N ALA A 23 8.56 1.53 -6.17
CA ALA A 23 7.82 1.84 -4.95
C ALA A 23 6.44 2.45 -5.26
N LYS A 24 6.34 3.25 -6.34
CA LYS A 24 5.09 3.84 -6.80
C LYS A 24 4.03 2.79 -7.13
N ASP A 25 4.40 1.69 -7.77
CA ASP A 25 3.45 0.62 -8.11
C ASP A 25 2.87 -0.03 -6.85
N VAL A 26 3.71 -0.26 -5.82
CA VAL A 26 3.25 -0.78 -4.51
C VAL A 26 2.24 0.17 -3.89
N LEU A 27 2.57 1.47 -3.84
CA LEU A 27 1.72 2.49 -3.23
C LEU A 27 0.41 2.67 -3.99
N GLN A 28 0.42 2.62 -5.32
CA GLN A 28 -0.78 2.69 -6.15
C GLN A 28 -1.69 1.47 -5.96
N MET A 29 -1.12 0.27 -5.92
CA MET A 29 -1.87 -0.96 -5.62
C MET A 29 -2.55 -0.87 -4.25
N VAL A 30 -1.82 -0.44 -3.22
CA VAL A 30 -2.36 -0.29 -1.86
C VAL A 30 -3.45 0.78 -1.83
N HIS A 31 -3.21 1.95 -2.43
CA HIS A 31 -4.21 3.02 -2.48
C HIS A 31 -5.49 2.59 -3.20
N GLY A 32 -5.36 1.90 -4.34
CA GLY A 32 -6.49 1.37 -5.10
C GLY A 32 -7.30 0.34 -4.31
N SER A 33 -6.63 -0.55 -3.58
CA SER A 33 -7.26 -1.53 -2.69
C SER A 33 -8.08 -0.85 -1.58
N LEU A 34 -7.48 0.10 -0.87
CA LEU A 34 -8.16 0.87 0.19
C LEU A 34 -9.37 1.63 -0.36
N LYS A 35 -9.23 2.30 -1.52
CA LYS A 35 -10.33 3.02 -2.19
C LYS A 35 -11.47 2.12 -2.66
N ALA A 36 -11.19 0.85 -2.91
CA ALA A 36 -12.20 -0.15 -3.24
C ALA A 36 -12.82 -0.83 -2.01
N GLY A 37 -12.44 -0.42 -0.80
CA GLY A 37 -13.01 -0.85 0.48
C GLY A 37 -12.18 -1.88 1.25
N GLY A 38 -10.92 -2.10 0.86
CA GLY A 38 -9.98 -2.88 1.66
C GLY A 38 -9.73 -2.24 3.03
N ALA A 39 -9.64 -3.06 4.07
CA ALA A 39 -9.46 -2.62 5.46
C ALA A 39 -7.99 -2.52 5.90
N GLY A 40 -7.05 -2.99 5.09
CA GLY A 40 -5.63 -3.00 5.44
C GLY A 40 -4.76 -3.80 4.46
N LEU A 41 -3.56 -4.14 4.92
CA LEU A 41 -2.50 -4.75 4.10
C LEU A 41 -1.66 -5.76 4.88
N SER A 42 -1.12 -6.73 4.16
CA SER A 42 -0.12 -7.71 4.60
C SER A 42 1.02 -7.74 3.57
N ILE A 43 2.01 -6.85 3.73
CA ILE A 43 3.11 -6.67 2.78
C ILE A 43 4.42 -7.18 3.39
N GLY A 44 5.08 -8.12 2.72
CA GLY A 44 6.39 -8.63 3.11
C GLY A 44 7.51 -8.12 2.20
N ARG A 45 7.74 -8.81 1.07
CA ARG A 45 8.87 -8.58 0.16
C ARG A 45 9.06 -7.12 -0.25
N ASN A 46 7.97 -6.43 -0.60
CA ASN A 46 8.01 -5.02 -1.00
C ASN A 46 8.38 -4.05 0.13
N VAL A 47 8.44 -4.51 1.39
CA VAL A 47 8.97 -3.75 2.53
C VAL A 47 10.42 -4.12 2.80
N PHE A 48 10.70 -5.40 3.12
CA PHE A 48 12.03 -5.79 3.61
C PHE A 48 13.10 -5.87 2.51
N GLN A 49 12.72 -5.90 1.23
CA GLN A 49 13.65 -5.86 0.08
C GLN A 49 13.74 -4.46 -0.56
N HIS A 50 13.14 -3.45 0.08
CA HIS A 50 13.30 -2.05 -0.31
C HIS A 50 14.61 -1.49 0.26
N GLU A 51 15.23 -0.54 -0.43
CA GLU A 51 16.47 0.12 0.05
C GLU A 51 16.28 0.86 1.38
N ASN A 52 15.07 1.37 1.61
CA ASN A 52 14.67 2.02 2.86
C ASN A 52 13.36 1.41 3.41
N PRO A 53 13.43 0.28 4.13
CA PRO A 53 12.25 -0.40 4.67
C PRO A 53 11.46 0.47 5.65
N THR A 54 12.17 1.28 6.46
CA THR A 54 11.55 2.16 7.46
C THR A 54 10.62 3.18 6.81
N ASN A 55 11.08 3.87 5.75
CA ASN A 55 10.24 4.84 5.07
C ASN A 55 9.14 4.18 4.22
N MET A 56 9.39 2.99 3.67
CA MET A 56 8.33 2.20 3.02
C MET A 56 7.19 1.89 3.99
N VAL A 57 7.48 1.41 5.21
CA VAL A 57 6.45 1.16 6.24
C VAL A 57 5.72 2.45 6.61
N ARG A 58 6.43 3.57 6.78
CA ARG A 58 5.81 4.87 7.08
C ARG A 58 4.87 5.33 5.97
N ALA A 59 5.27 5.17 4.71
CA ALA A 59 4.45 5.51 3.55
C ALA A 59 3.17 4.65 3.49
N LEU A 60 3.29 3.33 3.66
CA LEU A 60 2.16 2.40 3.72
C LEU A 60 1.21 2.72 4.89
N SER A 61 1.77 3.01 6.07
CA SER A 61 1.01 3.40 7.27
C SER A 61 0.22 4.70 7.04
N ALA A 62 0.80 5.67 6.34
CA ALA A 62 0.11 6.92 5.99
C ALA A 62 -1.07 6.68 5.03
N LEU A 63 -0.94 5.76 4.07
CA LEU A 63 -2.06 5.38 3.20
C LEU A 63 -3.21 4.75 4.00
N VAL A 64 -2.91 3.79 4.89
CA VAL A 64 -3.92 3.04 5.66
C VAL A 64 -4.59 3.90 6.73
N HIS A 65 -3.81 4.61 7.54
CA HIS A 65 -4.32 5.22 8.77
C HIS A 65 -4.55 6.73 8.66
N LYS A 66 -3.96 7.40 7.66
CA LYS A 66 -4.05 8.86 7.49
C LYS A 66 -4.72 9.26 6.18
N SER A 67 -5.22 8.29 5.41
CA SER A 67 -5.84 8.51 4.10
C SER A 67 -4.97 9.35 3.14
N ALA A 68 -3.65 9.20 3.24
CA ALA A 68 -2.71 9.94 2.41
C ALA A 68 -2.90 9.62 0.91
N SER A 69 -2.52 10.55 0.05
CA SER A 69 -2.40 10.32 -1.39
C SER A 69 -1.13 9.53 -1.71
N VAL A 70 -1.06 8.97 -2.93
CA VAL A 70 0.15 8.28 -3.40
C VAL A 70 1.34 9.24 -3.46
N GLU A 71 1.11 10.48 -3.86
CA GLU A 71 2.15 11.53 -3.94
C GLU A 71 2.69 11.88 -2.55
N GLN A 72 1.82 11.97 -1.54
CA GLN A 72 2.24 12.18 -0.15
C GLN A 72 3.06 10.99 0.37
N ALA A 73 2.66 9.77 0.04
CA ALA A 73 3.39 8.56 0.42
C ALA A 73 4.76 8.47 -0.26
N LEU A 74 4.89 8.86 -1.53
CA LEU A 74 6.17 8.96 -2.24
C LEU A 74 7.11 9.99 -1.61
N LYS A 75 6.57 11.16 -1.22
CA LYS A 75 7.33 12.17 -0.47
C LYS A 75 7.88 11.64 0.85
N ILE A 76 7.12 10.80 1.57
CA ILE A 76 7.58 10.15 2.81
C ILE A 76 8.72 9.16 2.52
N LEU A 77 8.66 8.45 1.39
CA LEU A 77 9.73 7.56 0.94
C LEU A 77 11.04 8.29 0.66
N GLY A 78 10.96 9.56 0.26
CA GLY A 78 12.09 10.34 -0.25
C GLY A 78 12.23 10.26 -1.76
N ASP A 79 11.35 9.51 -2.43
CA ASP A 79 11.25 9.44 -3.88
C ASP A 79 10.49 10.67 -4.39
N SER A 80 11.24 11.73 -4.65
CA SER A 80 10.74 12.95 -5.32
C SER A 80 11.16 13.03 -6.79
N LYS A 81 11.40 11.87 -7.44
CA LYS A 81 11.66 11.80 -8.88
C LYS A 81 10.44 11.30 -9.64
#